data_AF-A0AAD9TRB4-F1
#
_entry.id   AF-A0AAD9TRB4-F1
#
_cell.length_a   1.000
_cell.length_b   1.000
_cell.length_c   1.000
_cell.angle_alpha   90.00
_cell.angle_beta   90.00
_cell.angle_gamma   90.00
#
_symmetry.space_group_name_H-M   'P 1'
#
loop_
_entity.id
_entity.type
_entity.pdbx_description
1 polymer ?
#
loop_
_entity_poly.entity_id
_entity_poly.type
_entity_poly.pdbx_seq_one_letter_code
_entity_poly.pdbx_strand_id
1 'polypeptide(L)'
;MAVGYARGIPLALKVLGSFLLDKKIEVWRSAMDKLKRIPHMDVQKVLRITYDGLDDETQNIFLDIACFFKGKDVGLVKEFLDACGFFSEIGISTVIDKSMLTISNDNKIMMHDLLQAMGREIVRQESIENPRKRSRLWHHEDIYHVLTKNTVRFGETLA
;
A
#
# COMPACT_ATOMS: atom_id res chain seq x y z
N MET A 1 -9.93 -9.04 -13.81
CA MET A 1 -9.96 -10.52 -13.65
C MET A 1 -8.90 -10.96 -12.66
N ALA A 2 -9.05 -12.13 -12.01
CA ALA A 2 -8.11 -12.64 -11.01
C ALA A 2 -6.66 -12.71 -11.51
N VAL A 3 -6.45 -13.09 -12.77
CA VAL A 3 -5.12 -13.09 -13.43
C VAL A 3 -4.46 -11.71 -13.40
N GLY A 4 -5.23 -10.67 -13.68
CA GLY A 4 -4.74 -9.29 -13.65
C GLY A 4 -4.38 -8.79 -12.26
N TYR A 5 -5.04 -9.29 -11.21
CA TYR A 5 -4.67 -9.00 -9.82
C TYR A 5 -3.42 -9.78 -9.40
N ALA A 6 -3.34 -11.06 -9.75
CA ALA A 6 -2.20 -11.90 -9.41
C ALA A 6 -0.90 -11.47 -10.11
N ARG A 7 -0.99 -10.81 -11.27
CA ARG A 7 0.15 -10.25 -12.04
C ARG A 7 1.29 -11.26 -12.27
N GLY A 8 0.96 -12.53 -12.41
CA GLY A 8 1.94 -13.60 -12.63
C GLY A 8 2.56 -14.20 -11.36
N ILE A 9 2.15 -13.79 -10.15
CA ILE A 9 2.54 -14.45 -8.90
C ILE A 9 1.73 -15.74 -8.75
N PRO A 10 2.35 -16.94 -8.87
CA PRO A 10 1.61 -18.21 -8.89
C PRO A 10 0.85 -18.46 -7.59
N LEU A 11 1.42 -18.08 -6.45
CA LEU A 11 0.77 -18.21 -5.15
C LEU A 11 -0.52 -17.38 -5.07
N ALA A 12 -0.47 -16.12 -5.53
CA ALA A 12 -1.65 -15.26 -5.55
C ALA A 12 -2.74 -15.85 -6.46
N LEU A 13 -2.34 -16.42 -7.61
CA LEU A 13 -3.28 -17.09 -8.50
C LEU A 13 -3.92 -18.32 -7.85
N LYS A 14 -3.14 -19.14 -7.14
CA LYS A 14 -3.65 -20.31 -6.40
C LYS A 14 -4.66 -19.90 -5.33
N VAL A 15 -4.32 -18.92 -4.49
CA VAL A 15 -5.20 -18.43 -3.41
C VAL A 15 -6.51 -17.87 -3.99
N LEU A 16 -6.43 -17.06 -5.04
CA LEU A 16 -7.62 -16.47 -5.67
C LEU A 16 -8.46 -17.52 -6.40
N GLY A 17 -7.83 -18.48 -7.07
CA GLY A 17 -8.51 -19.59 -7.72
C GLY A 17 -9.34 -20.40 -6.72
N SER A 18 -8.75 -20.73 -5.57
CA SER A 18 -9.47 -21.41 -4.48
C SER A 18 -10.57 -20.55 -3.86
N PHE A 19 -10.31 -19.25 -3.65
CA PHE A 19 -11.28 -18.33 -3.06
C PHE A 19 -12.54 -18.11 -3.92
N LEU A 20 -12.36 -18.13 -5.25
CA LEU A 20 -13.43 -17.87 -6.22
C LEU A 20 -14.07 -19.14 -6.79
N LEU A 21 -13.54 -20.32 -6.45
CA LEU A 21 -14.07 -21.60 -6.93
C LEU A 21 -15.56 -21.76 -6.58
N ASP A 22 -16.34 -22.26 -7.55
CA ASP A 22 -17.78 -22.52 -7.45
C ASP A 22 -18.66 -21.31 -7.06
N LYS A 23 -18.12 -20.08 -7.16
CA LYS A 23 -18.91 -18.85 -6.95
C LYS A 23 -19.58 -18.40 -8.24
N LYS A 24 -20.77 -17.80 -8.11
CA LYS A 24 -21.49 -17.16 -9.23
C LYS A 24 -20.79 -15.88 -9.68
N ILE A 25 -21.00 -15.46 -10.92
CA ILE A 25 -20.29 -14.32 -11.53
C ILE A 25 -20.51 -12.99 -10.79
N GLU A 26 -21.67 -12.81 -10.15
CA GLU A 26 -21.98 -11.63 -9.34
C GLU A 26 -21.09 -11.57 -8.09
N VAL A 27 -20.91 -12.73 -7.44
CA VAL A 27 -20.02 -12.90 -6.28
C VAL A 27 -18.56 -12.68 -6.69
N TRP A 28 -18.16 -13.17 -7.87
CA TRP A 28 -16.83 -12.91 -8.41
C TRP A 28 -16.55 -11.42 -8.58
N ARG A 29 -17.47 -10.67 -9.19
CA ARG A 29 -17.30 -9.22 -9.40
C ARG A 29 -17.16 -8.49 -8.05
N SER A 30 -18.07 -8.76 -7.12
CA SER A 30 -18.04 -8.18 -5.77
C SER A 30 -16.74 -8.53 -5.02
N ALA A 31 -16.29 -9.78 -5.08
CA ALA A 31 -15.03 -10.22 -4.50
C ALA A 31 -13.82 -9.50 -5.10
N MET A 32 -13.79 -9.32 -6.43
CA MET A 32 -12.72 -8.58 -7.10
C MET A 32 -12.70 -7.09 -6.72
N ASP A 33 -13.86 -6.46 -6.54
CA ASP A 33 -13.93 -5.06 -6.08
C ASP A 33 -13.49 -4.93 -4.63
N LYS A 34 -13.83 -5.89 -3.77
CA LYS A 34 -13.29 -5.96 -2.40
C LYS A 34 -11.76 -6.07 -2.42
N LEU A 35 -11.19 -6.96 -3.25
CA LEU A 35 -9.75 -7.19 -3.33
C LEU A 35 -8.94 -5.96 -3.75
N LYS A 36 -9.52 -5.04 -4.52
CA LYS A 36 -8.88 -3.76 -4.88
C LYS A 36 -8.68 -2.84 -3.66
N ARG A 37 -9.55 -2.95 -2.66
CA ARG A 37 -9.49 -2.15 -1.42
C ARG A 37 -8.82 -2.90 -0.27
N ILE A 38 -9.17 -4.17 -0.10
CA ILE A 38 -8.75 -5.04 0.99
C ILE A 38 -8.15 -6.30 0.37
N PRO A 39 -6.81 -6.40 0.31
CA PRO A 39 -6.15 -7.54 -0.30
C PRO A 39 -6.41 -8.84 0.46
N HIS A 40 -6.28 -9.98 -0.22
CA HIS A 40 -6.47 -11.28 0.42
C HIS A 40 -5.39 -11.57 1.47
N MET A 41 -5.78 -11.80 2.72
CA MET A 41 -4.85 -11.92 3.86
C MET A 41 -3.79 -13.01 3.68
N ASP A 42 -4.12 -14.17 3.10
CA ASP A 42 -3.12 -15.22 2.92
C ASP A 42 -2.02 -14.86 1.92
N VAL A 43 -2.36 -14.09 0.88
CA VAL A 43 -1.36 -13.54 -0.04
C VAL A 43 -0.50 -12.51 0.69
N GLN A 44 -1.14 -11.69 1.52
CA GLN A 44 -0.45 -10.65 2.29
C GLN A 44 0.53 -11.23 3.31
N LYS A 45 0.14 -12.26 4.05
CA LYS A 45 1.00 -12.93 5.04
C LYS A 45 2.31 -13.40 4.44
N VAL A 46 2.27 -14.01 3.25
CA VAL A 46 3.49 -14.53 2.62
C VAL A 46 4.40 -13.39 2.15
N LEU A 47 3.85 -12.34 1.57
CA LEU A 47 4.65 -11.19 1.12
C LEU A 47 5.24 -10.39 2.29
N ARG A 48 4.53 -10.36 3.42
CA ARG A 48 4.90 -9.59 4.62
C ARG A 48 6.13 -10.14 5.35
N ILE A 49 6.45 -11.43 5.20
CA ILE A 49 7.61 -12.04 5.87
C ILE A 49 8.90 -11.25 5.60
N THR A 50 9.12 -10.82 4.36
CA THR A 50 10.31 -10.03 4.00
C THR A 50 10.28 -8.62 4.58
N TYR A 51 9.09 -8.02 4.70
CA TYR A 51 8.88 -6.70 5.29
C TYR A 51 9.12 -6.70 6.81
N ASP A 52 8.61 -7.71 7.52
CA ASP A 52 8.75 -7.82 8.97
C ASP A 52 10.23 -8.03 9.39
N GLY A 53 11.12 -8.42 8.47
CA GLY A 53 12.56 -8.54 8.69
C GLY A 53 13.37 -7.27 8.39
N LEU A 54 12.73 -6.19 7.96
CA LEU A 54 13.36 -4.87 7.81
C LEU A 54 13.42 -4.13 9.15
N ASP A 55 14.38 -3.23 9.31
CA ASP A 55 14.39 -2.28 10.42
C ASP A 55 13.29 -1.22 10.27
N ASP A 56 12.95 -0.55 11.37
CA ASP A 56 11.84 0.41 11.45
C ASP A 56 11.94 1.55 10.42
N GLU A 57 13.15 2.05 10.13
CA GLU A 57 13.36 3.11 9.16
C GLU A 57 13.08 2.61 7.74
N THR A 58 13.70 1.48 7.38
CA THR A 58 13.51 0.86 6.06
C THR A 58 12.06 0.42 5.83
N GLN A 59 11.36 -0.02 6.89
CA GLN A 59 9.91 -0.27 6.84
C GLN A 59 9.13 0.99 6.49
N ASN A 60 9.45 2.13 7.09
CA ASN A 60 8.80 3.40 6.79
C ASN A 60 9.05 3.85 5.34
N ILE A 61 10.28 3.72 4.85
CA ILE A 61 10.62 4.00 3.44
C ILE A 61 9.77 3.14 2.49
N PHE A 62 9.65 1.83 2.77
CA PHE A 62 8.80 0.95 1.98
C PHE A 62 7.33 1.41 1.95
N LEU A 63 6.78 1.80 3.11
CA LEU A 63 5.39 2.27 3.23
C LEU A 63 5.16 3.59 2.49
N ASP A 64 6.10 4.52 2.57
CA ASP A 64 6.05 5.80 1.83
C ASP A 64 6.05 5.56 0.32
N ILE A 65 6.88 4.64 -0.17
CA ILE A 65 6.92 4.30 -1.59
C ILE A 65 5.62 3.61 -2.03
N ALA A 66 5.08 2.69 -1.23
CA ALA A 66 3.81 2.02 -1.50
C ALA A 66 2.64 3.01 -1.57
N CYS A 67 2.61 4.00 -0.68
CA CYS A 67 1.54 4.99 -0.59
C CYS A 67 1.64 6.04 -1.70
N PHE A 68 2.83 6.61 -1.92
CA PHE A 68 2.98 7.87 -2.65
C PHE A 68 3.90 7.79 -3.88
N PHE A 69 4.97 7.01 -3.81
CA PHE A 69 6.09 7.18 -4.76
C PHE A 69 6.24 6.14 -5.85
N LYS A 70 5.38 5.12 -5.92
CA LYS A 70 5.41 4.18 -7.06
C LYS A 70 5.33 4.93 -8.41
N GLY A 71 6.30 4.65 -9.29
CA GLY A 71 6.42 5.21 -10.63
C GLY A 71 7.02 6.62 -10.66
N LYS A 72 7.55 7.13 -9.55
CA LYS A 72 8.25 8.42 -9.47
C LYS A 72 9.74 8.24 -9.75
N ASP A 73 10.38 9.33 -10.17
CA ASP A 73 11.83 9.38 -10.38
C ASP A 73 12.58 9.08 -9.07
N VAL A 74 13.62 8.26 -9.13
CA VAL A 74 14.36 7.81 -7.95
C VAL A 74 15.06 8.96 -7.23
N GLY A 75 15.58 9.96 -7.97
CA GLY A 75 16.25 11.12 -7.38
C GLY A 75 15.30 11.96 -6.54
N LEU A 76 14.10 12.23 -7.09
CA LEU A 76 13.04 12.97 -6.37
C LEU A 76 12.60 12.23 -5.10
N VAL A 77 12.50 10.91 -5.16
CA VAL A 77 12.10 10.10 -3.99
C VAL A 77 13.17 10.14 -2.91
N LYS A 78 14.45 10.02 -3.28
CA LYS A 78 15.57 10.14 -2.34
C LYS A 78 15.60 11.49 -1.66
N GLU A 79 15.52 12.58 -2.43
CA GLU A 79 15.50 13.95 -1.91
C GLU A 79 14.35 14.16 -0.91
N PHE A 80 13.15 13.67 -1.22
CA PHE A 80 12.02 13.79 -0.31
C PHE A 80 12.22 13.01 0.99
N LEU A 81 12.71 11.77 0.90
CA LEU A 81 12.95 10.92 2.07
C LEU A 81 14.06 11.49 2.96
N ASP A 82 15.15 11.97 2.36
CA ASP A 82 16.26 12.61 3.09
C ASP A 82 15.80 13.91 3.78
N ALA A 83 14.95 14.70 3.12
CA ALA A 83 14.34 15.88 3.72
C ALA A 83 13.42 15.55 4.92
N CYS A 84 12.88 14.32 4.98
CA CYS A 84 12.14 13.81 6.13
C CYS A 84 13.03 13.21 7.23
N GLY A 85 14.35 13.22 7.05
CA GLY A 85 15.32 12.70 8.01
C GLY A 85 15.63 11.20 7.88
N PHE A 86 15.21 10.55 6.79
CA PHE A 86 15.56 9.15 6.51
C PHE A 86 16.90 9.03 5.78
N PHE A 87 17.55 7.87 5.87
CA PHE A 87 18.73 7.58 5.07
C PHE A 87 18.32 6.90 3.75
N SER A 88 17.88 7.69 2.77
CA SER A 88 17.20 7.16 1.58
C SER A 88 18.06 6.22 0.73
N GLU A 89 19.36 6.49 0.60
CA GLU A 89 20.27 5.70 -0.22
C GLU A 89 20.35 4.25 0.28
N ILE A 90 20.65 4.06 1.57
CA ILE A 90 20.77 2.73 2.17
C ILE A 90 19.42 2.04 2.31
N GLY A 91 18.37 2.79 2.68
CA GLY A 91 17.03 2.25 2.83
C GLY A 91 16.47 1.74 1.52
N ILE A 92 16.53 2.52 0.43
CA ILE A 92 16.07 2.08 -0.89
C ILE A 92 16.90 0.90 -1.40
N SER A 93 18.23 0.94 -1.25
CA SER A 93 19.10 -0.18 -1.63
C SER A 93 18.69 -1.47 -0.93
N THR A 94 18.48 -1.41 0.40
CA THR A 94 18.07 -2.56 1.21
C THR A 94 16.75 -3.15 0.73
N VAL A 95 15.76 -2.33 0.40
CA VAL A 95 14.47 -2.81 -0.11
C VAL A 95 14.60 -3.44 -1.51
N ILE A 96 15.49 -2.91 -2.36
CA ILE A 96 15.82 -3.50 -3.67
C ILE A 96 16.51 -4.86 -3.51
N ASP A 97 17.47 -4.99 -2.58
CA ASP A 97 18.17 -6.25 -2.29
C ASP A 97 17.21 -7.34 -1.83
N LYS A 98 16.12 -6.95 -1.16
CA LYS A 98 15.00 -7.84 -0.77
C LYS A 98 14.01 -8.11 -1.90
N SER A 99 14.28 -7.67 -3.13
CA SER A 99 13.44 -7.82 -4.32
C SER A 99 12.02 -7.24 -4.19
N MET A 100 11.84 -6.27 -3.27
CA MET A 100 10.54 -5.64 -3.05
C MET A 100 10.34 -4.39 -3.92
N LEU A 101 11.44 -3.83 -4.41
CA LEU A 101 11.47 -2.70 -5.34
C LEU A 101 12.37 -3.01 -6.53
N THR A 102 12.09 -2.33 -7.64
CA THR A 102 12.97 -2.31 -8.81
C THR A 102 13.09 -0.88 -9.33
N ILE A 103 14.12 -0.61 -10.13
CA ILE A 103 14.26 0.65 -10.86
C ILE A 103 14.01 0.35 -12.34
N SER A 104 13.12 1.11 -12.97
CA SER A 104 12.87 0.98 -14.41
C SER A 104 13.99 1.65 -15.22
N ASN A 105 14.02 1.36 -16.53
CA ASN A 105 14.95 2.00 -17.46
C ASN A 105 14.80 3.54 -17.51
N ASP A 106 13.63 4.07 -17.15
CA ASP A 106 13.34 5.51 -17.08
C ASP A 106 13.72 6.12 -15.72
N ASN A 107 14.57 5.44 -14.93
CA ASN A 107 14.97 5.84 -13.59
C ASN A 107 13.78 6.02 -12.61
N LYS A 108 12.72 5.23 -12.76
CA LYS A 108 11.55 5.28 -11.87
C LYS A 108 11.57 4.16 -10.85
N ILE A 109 11.19 4.48 -9.62
CA ILE A 109 11.01 3.48 -8.57
C ILE A 109 9.74 2.68 -8.84
N MET A 110 9.86 1.36 -8.91
CA MET A 110 8.78 0.45 -9.24
C MET A 110 8.53 -0.50 -8.09
N MET A 111 7.26 -0.77 -7.84
CA MET A 111 6.80 -1.72 -6.82
C MET A 111 5.70 -2.58 -7.42
N HIS A 112 5.81 -3.89 -7.24
CA HIS A 112 4.79 -4.83 -7.70
C HIS A 112 3.42 -4.53 -7.07
N ASP A 113 2.33 -4.67 -7.83
CA ASP A 113 0.97 -4.30 -7.38
C ASP A 113 0.58 -4.99 -6.07
N LEU A 114 0.97 -6.25 -5.87
CA LEU A 114 0.69 -6.97 -4.62
C LEU A 114 1.51 -6.47 -3.41
N LEU A 115 2.75 -6.04 -3.62
CA LEU A 115 3.58 -5.45 -2.57
C LEU A 115 3.05 -4.06 -2.20
N GLN A 116 2.62 -3.28 -3.20
CA GLN A 116 1.96 -2.01 -2.96
C GLN A 116 0.66 -2.19 -2.18
N ALA A 117 -0.15 -3.18 -2.57
CA ALA A 117 -1.36 -3.54 -1.86
C ALA A 117 -1.07 -3.95 -0.41
N MET A 118 0.04 -4.66 -0.16
CA MET A 118 0.51 -5.01 1.18
C MET A 118 0.85 -3.80 2.03
N GLY A 119 1.72 -2.91 1.53
CA GLY A 119 2.11 -1.71 2.28
C GLY A 119 0.91 -0.85 2.64
N ARG A 120 -0.02 -0.69 1.70
CA ARG A 120 -1.28 0.05 1.91
C ARG A 120 -2.20 -0.61 2.93
N GLU A 121 -2.23 -1.93 2.97
CA GLU A 121 -3.00 -2.70 3.94
C GLU A 121 -2.39 -2.62 5.35
N ILE A 122 -1.05 -2.64 5.47
CA ILE A 122 -0.34 -2.41 6.74
C ILE A 122 -0.75 -1.07 7.34
N VAL A 123 -0.69 0.01 6.55
CA VAL A 123 -1.13 1.35 6.97
C VAL A 123 -2.62 1.37 7.35
N ARG A 124 -3.49 0.67 6.60
CA ARG A 124 -4.91 0.57 6.93
C ARG A 124 -5.14 -0.14 8.28
N GLN A 125 -4.33 -1.12 8.61
CA GLN A 125 -4.42 -1.91 9.84
C GLN A 125 -3.98 -1.15 11.10
N GLU A 126 -3.15 -0.10 10.98
CA GLU A 126 -2.80 0.79 12.09
C GLU A 126 -4.07 1.35 12.77
N SER A 127 -5.09 1.67 11.98
CA SER A 127 -6.43 1.95 12.49
C SER A 127 -7.51 1.72 11.44
N ILE A 128 -8.21 0.59 11.56
CA ILE A 128 -9.24 0.20 10.59
C ILE A 128 -10.38 1.21 10.54
N GLU A 129 -10.91 1.59 11.70
CA GLU A 129 -12.12 2.41 11.83
C GLU A 129 -11.86 3.91 11.72
N ASN A 130 -10.65 4.35 12.10
CA ASN A 130 -10.33 5.76 12.17
C ASN A 130 -9.09 6.10 11.33
N PRO A 131 -9.28 6.51 10.05
CA PRO A 131 -8.17 6.89 9.18
C PRO A 131 -7.25 7.97 9.78
N ARG A 132 -7.74 8.83 10.68
CA ARG A 132 -6.93 9.89 11.31
C ARG A 132 -5.80 9.38 12.19
N LYS A 133 -5.93 8.16 12.70
CA LYS A 133 -4.93 7.54 13.57
C LYS A 133 -3.85 6.79 12.79
N ARG A 134 -3.95 6.75 11.45
CA ARG A 134 -2.95 6.13 10.59
C ARG A 134 -1.78 7.09 10.37
N SER A 135 -0.58 6.55 10.25
CA SER A 135 0.65 7.26 9.91
C SER A 135 0.54 7.97 8.57
N ARG A 136 -0.19 7.37 7.61
CA ARG A 136 -0.31 7.82 6.23
C ARG A 136 -1.73 7.64 5.71
N LEU A 137 -2.15 8.53 4.81
CA LEU A 137 -3.40 8.42 4.06
C LEU A 137 -3.11 8.43 2.57
N TRP A 138 -3.49 7.35 1.87
CA TRP A 138 -3.28 7.22 0.43
C TRP A 138 -4.59 7.14 -0.37
N HIS A 139 -5.69 6.74 0.27
CA HIS A 139 -6.99 6.58 -0.37
C HIS A 139 -7.78 7.89 -0.36
N HIS A 140 -8.22 8.37 -1.52
CA HIS A 140 -8.86 9.67 -1.66
C HIS A 140 -10.12 9.84 -0.80
N GLU A 141 -10.93 8.79 -0.62
CA GLU A 141 -12.12 8.84 0.26
C GLU A 141 -11.73 9.08 1.72
N ASP A 142 -10.65 8.45 2.19
CA ASP A 142 -10.18 8.59 3.56
C ASP A 142 -9.60 10.00 3.77
N ILE A 143 -8.81 10.50 2.81
CA ILE A 143 -8.27 11.86 2.83
C ILE A 143 -9.42 12.87 2.88
N TYR A 144 -10.38 12.76 1.98
CA TYR A 144 -11.55 13.64 1.95
C TYR A 144 -12.32 13.61 3.27
N HIS A 145 -12.56 12.41 3.82
CA HIS A 145 -13.25 12.24 5.10
C HIS A 145 -12.52 12.93 6.25
N VAL A 146 -11.19 12.75 6.33
CA VAL A 146 -10.37 13.34 7.38
C VAL A 146 -10.38 14.86 7.27
N LEU A 147 -10.23 15.41 6.06
CA LEU A 147 -10.20 16.85 5.82
C LEU A 147 -11.58 17.52 6.02
N THR A 148 -12.67 16.88 5.60
CA THR A 148 -14.02 17.48 5.69
C THR A 148 -14.68 17.32 7.05
N LYS A 149 -14.46 16.23 7.78
CA LYS A 149 -14.97 16.13 9.16
C LYS A 149 -14.22 17.02 10.16
N ASN A 150 -13.26 17.83 9.71
CA ASN A 150 -12.63 18.90 10.48
C ASN A 150 -13.29 20.27 10.31
N THR A 151 -14.30 20.44 9.45
CA THR A 151 -15.14 21.64 9.52
C THR A 151 -16.07 21.52 10.72
N VAL A 152 -15.51 21.79 11.91
CA VAL A 152 -16.30 22.28 13.04
C VAL A 152 -17.14 23.43 12.50
N ARG A 153 -18.46 23.36 12.72
CA ARG A 153 -19.38 24.45 12.45
C ARG A 153 -18.86 25.70 13.19
N PHE A 154 -18.26 26.64 12.46
CA PHE A 154 -18.10 28.00 12.94
C PHE A 154 -19.49 28.61 13.00
N GLY A 155 -20.17 28.48 14.15
CA GLY A 155 -21.46 29.15 14.33
C GLY A 155 -22.39 28.57 15.38
N GLU A 156 -21.91 28.06 16.51
CA GLU A 156 -22.77 27.93 17.71
C GLU A 156 -21.95 28.30 18.96
N THR A 157 -21.72 29.60 19.12
CA THR A 157 -21.58 30.20 20.46
C THR A 157 -22.28 31.54 20.39
N LEU A 158 -23.31 31.67 21.23
CA LEU A 158 -24.04 32.86 21.70
C LEU A 158 -25.56 32.66 21.58
N ALA A 159 -26.12 32.07 22.64
CA ALA A 159 -27.38 32.47 23.26
C ALA A 159 -27.28 32.14 24.75
#